data_AF-A0A2M6ZGA5-F1
#
_entry.id   AF-A0A2M6ZGA5-F1
#
_cell.length_a   1.000
_cell.length_b   1.000
_cell.length_c   1.000
_cell.angle_alpha   90.00
_cell.angle_beta   90.00
_cell.angle_gamma   90.00
#
_symmetry.space_group_name_H-M   'P 1'
#
loop_
_entity.id
_entity.type
_entity.pdbx_description
1 polymer ?
#
loop_
_entity_poly.entity_id
_entity_poly.type
_entity_poly.pdbx_seq_one_letter_code
_entity_poly.pdbx_strand_id
1 'polypeptide(L)' 'MNYQILGGIFLGWSLGANDAANVFGTAVSSNMVSFRKATILVAIFVLLGAVISGMPGLKTLGNLTSQTLNTAFIIS' A
#
# COMPACT_ATOMS: atom_id res chain seq x y z
N MET A 1 19.96 7.88 -10.77
CA MET A 1 18.94 7.79 -9.71
C MET A 1 18.15 6.52 -9.93
N ASN A 2 18.08 5.61 -8.96
CA ASN A 2 17.40 4.32 -9.13
C ASN A 2 15.88 4.50 -9.24
N TYR A 3 15.35 4.45 -10.47
CA TYR A 3 13.92 4.58 -10.80
C TYR A 3 13.03 3.51 -10.15
N GLN A 4 13.62 2.39 -9.75
CA GLN A 4 12.93 1.26 -9.10
C GLN A 4 12.26 1.66 -7.77
N ILE A 5 12.83 2.64 -7.06
CA ILE A 5 12.29 3.08 -5.76
C ILE A 5 11.06 3.99 -5.97
N LEU A 6 11.04 4.76 -7.07
CA LEU A 6 9.90 5.62 -7.43
C LEU A 6 8.65 4.80 -7.75
N GLY A 7 8.80 3.67 -8.46
CA GLY A 7 7.67 2.76 -8.74
C GLY A 7 7.05 2.18 -7.47
N GLY A 8 7.88 1.73 -6.52
CA GLY A 8 7.40 1.22 -5.23
C GLY A 8 6.70 2.28 -4.38
N ILE A 9 7.21 3.52 -4.38
CA ILE A 9 6.59 4.65 -3.67
C ILE A 9 5.24 5.02 -4.31
N PHE A 10 5.17 5.08 -5.64
CA PHE A 10 3.95 5.40 -6.35
C PHE A 10 2.86 4.35 -6.11
N LEU A 11 3.19 3.06 -6.26
CA LEU A 11 2.26 1.97 -5.97
C LEU A 11 1.83 1.93 -4.50
N GLY A 12 2.76 2.13 -3.57
CA GLY A 12 2.47 2.19 -2.15
C GLY A 12 1.49 3.31 -1.80
N TRP A 13 1.64 4.49 -2.42
CA TRP A 13 0.69 5.60 -2.26
C TRP A 13 -0.67 5.22 -2.82
N SER A 14 -0.75 4.85 -4.10
CA SER A 14 -2.03 4.58 -4.76
C SER A 14 -2.80 3.44 -4.09
N LEU A 15 -2.12 2.37 -3.70
CA LEU A 15 -2.73 1.23 -3.01
C LEU A 15 -3.22 1.62 -1.61
N GLY A 16 -2.37 2.30 -0.82
CA GLY A 16 -2.71 2.71 0.53
C GLY A 16 -3.86 3.72 0.58
N ALA A 17 -3.93 4.66 -0.37
CA ALA A 17 -5.03 5.61 -0.47
C ALA A 17 -6.35 4.94 -0.84
N ASN A 18 -6.32 3.92 -1.70
CA ASN A 18 -7.50 3.18 -2.13
C ASN A 18 -8.10 2.36 -0.96
N ASP A 19 -7.26 1.59 -0.26
CA ASP A 19 -7.70 0.78 0.88
C ASP A 19 -8.16 1.63 2.08
N ALA A 20 -7.49 2.76 2.34
CA ALA A 20 -7.89 3.70 3.38
C ALA A 20 -9.30 4.26 3.13
N ALA A 21 -9.63 4.58 1.87
CA ALA A 21 -10.96 5.04 1.49
C ALA A 21 -12.01 3.92 1.59
N ASN A 22 -11.66 2.67 1.33
CA ASN A 22 -12.59 1.55 1.43
C ASN A 22 -12.94 1.20 2.88
N VAL A 23 -11.96 1.23 3.80
CA VAL A 23 -12.17 0.86 5.22
C VAL A 23 -12.78 2.02 6.02
N PHE A 24 -12.35 3.26 5.78
CA PHE A 24 -12.80 4.42 6.57
C PHE A 24 -13.76 5.34 5.82
N GLY A 25 -13.97 5.17 4.52
CA GLY A 25 -14.87 6.03 3.73
C GLY A 25 -16.32 5.95 4.20
N THR A 26 -16.80 4.76 4.54
CA THR A 26 -18.15 4.57 5.12
C THR A 26 -18.24 5.18 6.52
N ALA A 27 -17.29 4.89 7.40
CA ALA A 27 -17.26 5.41 8.77
C ALA A 27 -17.13 6.94 8.85
N VAL A 28 -16.40 7.56 7.91
CA VAL A 28 -16.26 9.01 7.82
C VAL A 28 -17.48 9.65 7.14
N SER A 29 -18.03 9.03 6.09
CA SER A 29 -19.26 9.48 5.41
C SER A 29 -20.47 9.47 6.35
N SER A 30 -20.53 8.54 7.30
CA SER A 30 -21.59 8.44 8.29
C SER A 30 -21.41 9.39 9.49
N ASN A 31 -20.43 10.30 9.48
CA ASN A 31 -20.05 11.15 10.62
C ASN A 31 -19.71 10.39 11.91
N MET A 32 -19.39 9.09 11.81
CA MET A 32 -19.07 8.25 12.97
C MET A 32 -17.66 8.53 13.48
N VAL A 33 -16.73 8.90 12.58
CA VAL A 33 -15.34 9.24 12.91
C VAL A 33 -14.89 10.46 12.10
N SER A 34 -14.24 11.44 12.76
CA SER A 34 -13.65 12.60 12.08
C SER A 34 -12.49 12.17 11.17
N PHE A 35 -12.42 12.75 9.96
CA PHE A 35 -11.40 12.47 8.94
C PHE A 35 -9.97 12.48 9.52
N ARG A 36 -9.64 13.47 10.36
CA ARG A 36 -8.31 13.56 11.01
C ARG A 36 -7.98 12.36 11.90
N LYS A 37 -8.96 11.85 12.66
CA LYS A 37 -8.76 10.70 13.55
C LYS A 37 -8.61 9.42 12.75
N ALA A 38 -9.42 9.26 11.70
CA ALA A 38 -9.35 8.12 10.79
C ALA A 38 -7.97 8.04 10.12
N THR A 39 -7.44 9.15 9.59
CA THR A 39 -6.12 9.17 8.93
C THR A 39 -4.98 8.72 9.86
N ILE A 40 -4.97 9.19 11.12
CA ILE A 40 -3.93 8.82 12.09
C ILE A 40 -4.02 7.33 12.44
N LEU A 41 -5.24 6.84 12.66
CA LEU A 41 -5.48 5.44 13.00
C LEU A 41 -5.06 4.52 11.84
N VAL A 42 -5.45 4.85 10.61
CA VAL A 42 -5.04 4.15 9.38
C VAL A 42 -3.52 4.11 9.28
N ALA A 43 -2.85 5.26 9.42
CA ALA A 43 -1.39 5.33 9.27
C ALA A 43 -0.67 4.39 10.25
N ILE A 44 -1.08 4.36 11.52
CA ILE A 44 -0.47 3.51 12.54
C ILE A 44 -0.73 2.03 12.24
N PHE A 45 -1.98 1.65 11.96
CA PHE A 45 -2.34 0.25 11.73
C PHE A 45 -1.79 -0.30 10.42
N VAL A 46 -1.71 0.51 9.36
CA VAL A 46 -1.09 0.12 8.08
C VAL A 46 0.41 -0.08 8.26
N LEU A 47 1.11 0.80 8.98
CA LEU A 47 2.54 0.63 9.29
C LEU A 47 2.79 -0.64 10.12
N LEU A 48 1.99 -0.87 11.16
CA LEU A 48 2.10 -2.07 12.00
C LEU A 48 1.81 -3.35 11.18
N GLY A 49 0.77 -3.36 10.36
CA GLY A 49 0.43 -4.49 9.50
C GLY A 49 1.52 -4.78 8.45
N ALA A 50 2.12 -3.73 7.86
CA ALA A 50 3.22 -3.87 6.93
C ALA A 50 4.47 -4.48 7.59
N VAL A 51 4.78 -4.10 8.83
CA VAL A 51 5.94 -4.64 9.57
C VAL A 51 5.72 -6.09 10.01
N ILE A 52 4.53 -6.42 10.52
CA ILE A 52 4.24 -7.74 11.09
C ILE A 52 3.97 -8.78 10.00
N SER A 53 3.26 -8.40 8.93
CA SER A 53 2.70 -9.34 7.95
C SER A 53 3.09 -9.04 6.49
N GLY A 54 3.97 -8.06 6.23
CA GLY A 54 4.38 -7.73 4.87
C GLY A 54 5.27 -8.80 4.21
N MET A 55 6.10 -9.48 5.00
CA MET A 55 7.15 -10.38 4.48
C MET A 55 6.61 -11.65 3.77
N PRO A 56 5.58 -12.36 4.27
CA PRO A 56 4.99 -13.51 3.56
C PRO A 56 4.34 -13.13 2.21
N GLY A 57 3.66 -11.97 2.16
CA GLY A 57 3.01 -11.47 0.95
C GLY A 57 4.03 -11.07 -0.12
N LEU A 58 5.07 -10.33 0.27
CA LEU A 58 6.17 -9.97 -0.60
C LEU A 58 6.95 -11.19 -1.12
N LYS A 59 7.15 -12.21 -0.28
CA LYS A 59 7.83 -13.46 -0.67
C LYS A 59 7.03 -14.26 -1.70
N THR A 60 5.71 -14.29 -1.57
CA THR A 60 4.83 -14.96 -2.54
C THR A 60 4.79 -14.19 -3.85
N LEU A 61 4.67 -12.87 -3.79
CA LEU A 61 4.68 -12.01 -4.97
C LEU A 61 6.02 -12.11 -5.73
N GLY A 62 7.14 -12.08 -5.01
CA GLY A 62 8.48 -12.24 -5.59
C GLY A 62 8.73 -13.60 -6.24
N ASN A 63 8.07 -14.66 -5.77
CA ASN A 63 8.14 -15.99 -6.40
C ASN A 63 7.24 -16.13 -7.63
N LEU A 64 6.13 -15.38 -7.70
CA LEU A 64 5.21 -15.39 -8.85
C LEU A 64 5.71 -14.52 -10.00
N THR A 65 6.47 -13.46 -9.69
CA THR A 65 7.06 -12.61 -10.71
C THR A 65 8.51 -13.01 -11.00
N SER A 66 8.71 -13.83 -12.02
CA SER A 66 10.01 -14.00 -12.68
C SER A 66 10.39 -12.66 -13.35
N GLN A 67 11.12 -11.81 -12.63
CA GLN A 67 11.56 -10.52 -13.15
C GLN A 67 12.89 -10.68 -13.86
N THR A 68 12.84 -10.77 -15.19
CA THR A 68 13.98 -10.41 -16.04
C THR A 68 13.93 -8.90 -16.30
N LEU A 69 15.08 -8.25 -16.41
CA LEU A 69 15.19 -6.78 -16.52
C LEU A 69 14.27 -6.15 -17.59
N ASN A 70 13.95 -6.91 -18.66
CA ASN A 70 13.05 -6.46 -19.72
C ASN A 70 11.57 -6.40 -19.30
N THR A 71 11.06 -7.36 -18.53
CA THR A 71 9.65 -7.34 -18.10
C THR A 71 9.44 -6.29 -17.02
N ALA A 72 10.38 -6.09 -16.10
CA ALA A 72 10.30 -5.02 -15.11
C ALA A 72 10.19 -3.61 -15.75
N PHE A 73 10.79 -3.40 -16.92
CA PHE A 73 10.70 -2.13 -17.68
C PHE A 73 9.36 -1.96 -18.42
N ILE A 74 8.70 -3.03 -18.82
CA ILE A 74 7.42 -2.96 -19.58
C ILE A 74 6.21 -2.74 -18.64
N ILE A 75 6.31 -3.19 -17.39
CA ILE A 75 5.21 -3.12 -16.41
C ILE A 75 5.35 -1.93 -15.44
N SER A 76 6.47 -1.20 -15.47
CA SER A 76 6.66 0.06 -14.71
C SER A 76 6.26 1.28 -15.54
#